data_AF-A0A0S8E4D4-F1
#
_entry.id   AF-A0A0S8E4D4-F1
#
_cell.length_a   1.000
_cell.length_b   1.000
_cell.length_c   1.000
_cell.angle_alpha   90.00
_cell.angle_beta   90.00
_cell.angle_gamma   90.00
#
_symmetry.space_group_name_H-M   'P 1'
#
loop_
_entity.id
_entity.type
_entity.pdbx_description
1 polymer ?
#
loop_
_entity_poly.entity_id
_entity_poly.type
_entity_poly.pdbx_seq_one_letter_code
_entity_poly.pdbx_strand_id
1 'polypeptide(L)'
;MMIDRMNEMNIMARLVVSMSLLLVGLVGPAQADNVASLIKQLGAWSNDKAKKASDDLASMGKPVVSQVAKALSSKSRRRGRFAARTLRQIGPDAADAIPALLETLKDSDALTREYTVEALAKMVGQAEQVLPALQQVIHDEDEDVRRQASLAIARLTEALKSPAAQGGKPAAAAAQQASPSSNPDPGKGAAALAAAPSERESLLEKLTAIVVIRVALIAFIPLGFFSLLYLYREPR
;
A
#
# COMPACT_ATOMS: atom_id res chain seq x y z
N MET A 1 -54.44 -23.66 -2.04
CA MET A 1 -53.27 -24.58 -2.09
C MET A 1 -52.23 -24.23 -3.17
N MET A 2 -52.62 -23.74 -4.35
CA MET A 2 -51.65 -23.38 -5.41
C MET A 2 -51.01 -21.98 -5.24
N ILE A 3 -51.73 -21.04 -4.63
CA ILE A 3 -51.27 -19.65 -4.40
C ILE A 3 -50.19 -19.57 -3.30
N ASP A 4 -50.29 -20.39 -2.24
CA ASP A 4 -49.27 -20.44 -1.16
C ASP A 4 -47.90 -20.92 -1.67
N ARG A 5 -47.86 -21.92 -2.56
CA ARG A 5 -46.60 -22.43 -3.13
C ARG A 5 -45.88 -21.40 -4.00
N MET A 6 -46.62 -20.52 -4.68
CA MET A 6 -46.02 -19.45 -5.49
C MET A 6 -45.44 -18.33 -4.61
N ASN A 7 -46.06 -18.06 -3.47
CA ASN A 7 -45.52 -17.11 -2.50
C ASN A 7 -44.25 -17.64 -1.82
N GLU A 8 -44.21 -18.92 -1.42
CA GLU A 8 -43.03 -19.52 -0.81
C GLU A 8 -41.82 -19.60 -1.76
N MET A 9 -42.02 -19.93 -3.05
CA MET A 9 -40.92 -19.92 -4.03
C MET A 9 -40.33 -18.53 -4.27
N ASN A 10 -41.17 -17.49 -4.30
CA ASN A 10 -40.69 -16.11 -4.46
C ASN A 10 -39.99 -15.58 -3.21
N ILE A 11 -40.40 -16.02 -2.01
CA ILE A 11 -39.74 -15.68 -0.74
C ILE A 11 -38.36 -16.36 -0.68
N MET A 12 -38.26 -17.64 -1.02
CA MET A 12 -37.00 -18.39 -1.00
C MET A 12 -36.00 -17.89 -2.07
N ALA A 13 -36.47 -17.59 -3.29
CA ALA A 13 -35.62 -17.04 -4.34
C ALA A 13 -35.05 -15.66 -3.96
N ARG A 14 -35.86 -14.81 -3.31
CA ARG A 14 -35.41 -13.51 -2.79
C ARG A 14 -34.43 -13.65 -1.62
N LEU A 15 -34.66 -14.62 -0.73
CA LEU A 15 -33.73 -14.94 0.36
C LEU A 15 -32.37 -15.38 -0.17
N VAL A 16 -32.34 -16.28 -1.16
CA VAL A 16 -31.08 -16.75 -1.77
C VAL A 16 -30.36 -15.62 -2.51
N VAL A 17 -31.07 -14.81 -3.31
CA VAL A 17 -30.47 -13.65 -3.99
C VAL A 17 -29.95 -12.61 -2.99
N SER A 18 -30.66 -12.37 -1.88
CA SER A 18 -30.22 -11.46 -0.81
C SER A 18 -29.01 -11.99 -0.03
N MET A 19 -28.92 -13.32 0.17
CA MET A 19 -27.78 -13.99 0.81
C MET A 19 -26.56 -14.00 -0.11
N SER A 20 -26.76 -14.15 -1.43
CA SER A 20 -25.71 -14.03 -2.45
C SER A 20 -25.20 -12.59 -2.57
N LEU A 21 -26.07 -11.59 -2.45
CA LEU A 21 -25.67 -10.17 -2.36
C LEU A 21 -24.91 -9.87 -1.05
N LEU A 22 -25.25 -10.54 0.05
CA LEU A 22 -24.53 -10.43 1.32
C LEU A 22 -23.09 -10.98 1.23
N LEU A 23 -22.89 -12.03 0.42
CA LEU A 23 -21.57 -12.62 0.17
C LEU A 23 -20.71 -11.77 -0.78
N VAL A 24 -21.31 -11.04 -1.73
CA VAL A 24 -20.60 -10.02 -2.53
C VAL A 24 -20.27 -8.79 -1.68
N GLY A 25 -21.05 -8.50 -0.62
CA GLY A 25 -20.77 -7.45 0.35
C GLY A 25 -19.64 -7.73 1.36
N LEU A 26 -19.11 -8.96 1.41
CA LEU A 26 -17.97 -9.33 2.29
C LEU A 26 -16.61 -9.20 1.60
N VAL A 27 -16.57 -8.55 0.44
CA VAL A 27 -15.39 -7.79 -0.01
C VAL A 27 -15.78 -6.32 -0.01
N GLY A 28 -16.14 -5.82 1.17
CA GLY A 28 -16.46 -4.42 1.40
C GLY A 28 -15.22 -3.50 1.36
N PRO A 29 -15.43 -2.17 1.28
CA PRO A 29 -14.46 -1.09 1.04
C PRO A 29 -13.41 -0.85 2.16
N ALA A 30 -13.12 -1.85 2.99
CA ALA A 30 -12.26 -1.72 4.17
C ALA A 30 -10.81 -1.26 3.85
N GLN A 31 -10.33 -1.43 2.62
CA GLN A 31 -9.06 -0.85 2.18
C GLN A 31 -9.21 0.63 1.76
N ALA A 32 -10.27 1.00 1.04
CA ALA A 32 -10.44 2.37 0.52
C ALA A 32 -10.78 3.39 1.62
N ASP A 33 -11.59 3.00 2.61
CA ASP A 33 -11.90 3.83 3.78
C ASP A 33 -10.66 4.05 4.65
N ASN A 34 -9.73 3.10 4.65
CA ASN A 34 -8.45 3.21 5.33
C ASN A 34 -7.51 4.19 4.61
N VAL A 35 -7.36 4.12 3.28
CA VAL A 35 -6.44 5.02 2.55
C VAL A 35 -6.86 6.48 2.69
N ALA A 36 -8.15 6.80 2.56
CA ALA A 36 -8.64 8.17 2.76
C ALA A 36 -8.39 8.68 4.19
N SER A 37 -8.56 7.81 5.19
CA SER A 37 -8.23 8.10 6.59
C SER A 37 -6.73 8.35 6.78
N LEU A 38 -5.87 7.51 6.20
CA LEU A 38 -4.41 7.67 6.27
C LEU A 38 -3.96 8.97 5.60
N ILE A 39 -4.51 9.31 4.43
CA ILE A 39 -4.24 10.59 3.75
C ILE A 39 -4.65 11.79 4.61
N LYS A 40 -5.76 11.69 5.35
CA LYS A 40 -6.16 12.71 6.32
C LYS A 40 -5.15 12.79 7.48
N GLN A 41 -4.65 11.65 7.96
CA GLN A 41 -3.68 11.56 9.05
C GLN A 41 -2.30 12.10 8.69
N LEU A 42 -1.92 12.15 7.40
CA LEU A 42 -0.71 12.87 6.96
C LEU A 42 -0.73 14.36 7.38
N GLY A 43 -1.92 14.95 7.52
CA GLY A 43 -2.10 16.32 8.00
C GLY A 43 -2.28 16.44 9.53
N ALA A 44 -2.18 15.34 10.29
CA ALA A 44 -2.40 15.35 11.73
C ALA A 44 -1.31 16.14 12.46
N TRP A 45 -1.69 16.87 13.51
CA TRP A 45 -0.75 17.65 14.32
C TRP A 45 0.35 16.80 14.97
N SER A 46 0.04 15.54 15.31
CA SER A 46 1.03 14.58 15.82
C SER A 46 1.95 14.10 14.70
N ASN A 47 3.25 14.35 14.84
CA ASN A 47 4.27 13.84 13.94
C ASN A 47 4.25 12.31 13.86
N ASP A 48 4.04 11.61 14.97
CA ASP A 48 4.08 10.15 15.01
C ASP A 48 2.91 9.54 14.25
N LYS A 49 1.71 10.13 14.37
CA LYS A 49 0.54 9.71 13.59
C LYS A 49 0.77 9.93 12.09
N ALA A 50 1.31 11.08 11.70
CA ALA A 50 1.59 11.38 10.30
C ALA A 50 2.71 10.49 9.71
N LYS A 51 3.75 10.18 10.51
CA LYS A 51 4.81 9.23 10.14
C LYS A 51 4.25 7.83 9.94
N LYS A 52 3.50 7.32 10.92
CA LYS A 52 2.87 6.01 10.83
C LYS A 52 1.95 5.92 9.61
N ALA A 53 1.14 6.95 9.37
CA ALA A 53 0.29 6.99 8.18
C ALA A 53 1.10 6.97 6.88
N SER A 54 2.21 7.70 6.81
CA SER A 54 3.13 7.65 5.67
C SER A 54 3.72 6.26 5.48
N ASP A 55 4.15 5.61 6.56
CA ASP A 55 4.78 4.29 6.50
C ASP A 55 3.74 3.21 6.09
N ASP A 56 2.53 3.28 6.63
CA ASP A 56 1.40 2.42 6.27
C ASP A 56 1.05 2.61 4.77
N LEU A 57 0.95 3.85 4.28
CA LEU A 57 0.72 4.12 2.85
C LEU A 57 1.86 3.65 1.95
N ALA A 58 3.11 3.83 2.39
CA ALA A 58 4.26 3.37 1.64
C ALA A 58 4.28 1.83 1.50
N SER A 59 3.85 1.11 2.54
CA SER A 59 3.72 -0.35 2.51
C SER A 59 2.67 -0.85 1.50
N MET A 60 1.69 0.00 1.15
CA MET A 60 0.69 -0.32 0.13
C MET A 60 1.25 -0.18 -1.29
N GLY A 61 2.27 0.66 -1.50
CA GLY A 61 2.98 0.78 -2.78
C GLY A 61 2.19 1.48 -3.90
N LYS A 62 2.30 0.97 -5.14
CA LYS A 62 1.76 1.60 -6.36
C LYS A 62 0.27 2.00 -6.30
N PRO A 63 -0.67 1.18 -5.76
CA PRO A 63 -2.10 1.49 -5.78
C PRO A 63 -2.47 2.83 -5.13
N VAL A 64 -1.69 3.33 -4.18
CA VAL A 64 -1.99 4.59 -3.47
C VAL A 64 -1.32 5.82 -4.09
N VAL A 65 -0.42 5.65 -5.06
CA VAL A 65 0.41 6.74 -5.63
C VAL A 65 -0.45 7.89 -6.16
N SER A 66 -1.52 7.61 -6.90
CA SER A 66 -2.41 8.66 -7.43
C SER A 66 -3.07 9.48 -6.30
N GLN A 67 -3.44 8.82 -5.21
CA GLN A 67 -4.11 9.47 -4.08
C GLN A 67 -3.13 10.28 -3.23
N VAL A 68 -1.90 9.76 -3.04
CA VAL A 68 -0.81 10.45 -2.35
C VAL A 68 -0.31 11.64 -3.18
N ALA A 69 -0.23 11.52 -4.51
CA ALA A 69 0.14 12.62 -5.40
C ALA A 69 -0.85 13.79 -5.29
N LYS A 70 -2.15 13.52 -5.19
CA LYS A 70 -3.16 14.56 -4.93
C LYS A 70 -3.00 15.22 -3.56
N ALA A 71 -2.45 14.51 -2.58
CA ALA A 71 -2.22 15.05 -1.24
C ALA A 71 -1.04 16.04 -1.17
N LEU A 72 -0.12 16.01 -2.16
CA LEU A 72 0.96 17.00 -2.31
C LEU A 72 0.40 18.42 -2.43
N SER A 73 -0.57 18.62 -3.33
CA SER A 73 -1.17 19.93 -3.60
C SER A 73 -2.25 20.35 -2.59
N SER A 74 -2.30 19.74 -1.41
CA SER A 74 -3.31 20.09 -0.40
C SER A 74 -2.97 21.42 0.29
N LYS A 75 -3.99 22.13 0.77
CA LYS A 75 -3.81 23.37 1.57
C LYS A 75 -2.97 23.20 2.84
N SER A 76 -2.68 21.96 3.25
CA SER A 76 -1.90 21.66 4.45
C SER A 76 -0.46 21.36 4.08
N ARG A 77 0.45 22.30 4.38
CA ARG A 77 1.91 22.13 4.21
C ARG A 77 2.41 20.81 4.80
N ARG A 78 1.92 20.48 6.01
CA ARG A 78 2.27 19.23 6.69
C ARG A 78 1.85 17.99 5.87
N ARG A 79 0.63 17.99 5.35
CA ARG A 79 0.14 16.88 4.54
C ARG A 79 0.95 16.74 3.24
N GLY A 80 1.30 17.85 2.60
CA GLY A 80 2.18 17.87 1.43
C GLY A 80 3.56 17.27 1.74
N ARG A 81 4.19 17.71 2.84
CA ARG A 81 5.47 17.16 3.32
C ARG A 81 5.42 15.65 3.50
N PHE A 82 4.42 15.14 4.23
CA PHE A 82 4.31 13.72 4.49
C PHE A 82 3.92 12.92 3.24
N ALA A 83 3.15 13.50 2.31
CA ALA A 83 2.90 12.89 1.00
C ALA A 83 4.19 12.75 0.17
N ALA A 84 5.06 13.77 0.16
CA ALA A 84 6.37 13.70 -0.51
C ALA A 84 7.25 12.60 0.14
N ARG A 85 7.26 12.52 1.47
CA ARG A 85 7.94 11.44 2.20
C ARG A 85 7.40 10.06 1.81
N THR A 86 6.08 9.90 1.70
CA THR A 86 5.45 8.63 1.31
C THR A 86 5.88 8.22 -0.10
N LEU A 87 5.83 9.13 -1.08
CA LEU A 87 6.24 8.83 -2.46
C LEU A 87 7.72 8.46 -2.55
N ARG A 88 8.57 9.12 -1.76
CA ARG A 88 9.98 8.74 -1.61
C ARG A 88 10.16 7.33 -1.05
N GLN A 89 9.33 6.92 -0.09
CA GLN A 89 9.38 5.57 0.48
C GLN A 89 8.90 4.51 -0.52
N ILE A 90 7.87 4.80 -1.31
CA ILE A 90 7.39 3.92 -2.39
C ILE A 90 8.49 3.74 -3.46
N GLY A 91 9.23 4.80 -3.79
CA GLY A 91 10.40 4.71 -4.67
C GLY A 91 10.02 4.63 -6.17
N PRO A 92 10.66 3.75 -6.98
CA PRO A 92 10.50 3.73 -8.43
C PRO A 92 9.05 3.52 -8.91
N ASP A 93 8.22 2.86 -8.11
CA ASP A 93 6.81 2.62 -8.46
C ASP A 93 5.91 3.84 -8.28
N ALA A 94 6.43 4.92 -7.69
CA ALA A 94 5.76 6.21 -7.60
C ALA A 94 5.96 7.10 -8.85
N ALA A 95 6.57 6.60 -9.92
CA ALA A 95 6.87 7.33 -11.15
C ALA A 95 5.66 8.11 -11.74
N ASP A 96 4.45 7.57 -11.57
CA ASP A 96 3.21 8.24 -12.01
C ASP A 96 2.95 9.59 -11.28
N ALA A 97 3.64 9.85 -10.16
CA ALA A 97 3.57 11.09 -9.39
C ALA A 97 4.59 12.16 -9.82
N ILE A 98 5.46 11.90 -10.81
CA ILE A 98 6.48 12.88 -11.26
C ILE A 98 5.90 14.26 -11.53
N PRO A 99 4.80 14.43 -12.30
CA PRO A 99 4.27 15.77 -12.58
C PRO A 99 3.89 16.54 -11.30
N ALA A 100 3.32 15.85 -10.31
CA ALA A 100 2.95 16.47 -9.05
C ALA A 100 4.18 16.79 -8.18
N LEU A 101 5.19 15.93 -8.20
CA LEU A 101 6.47 16.17 -7.50
C LEU A 101 7.23 17.36 -8.11
N LEU A 102 7.23 17.50 -9.44
CA LEU A 102 7.89 18.64 -10.11
C LEU A 102 7.30 19.99 -9.68
N GLU A 103 5.98 20.10 -9.50
CA GLU A 103 5.37 21.32 -8.95
C GLU A 103 5.72 21.53 -7.47
N THR A 104 5.93 20.45 -6.71
CA THR A 104 6.27 20.51 -5.28
C THR A 104 7.70 21.00 -5.04
N LEU A 105 8.57 21.01 -6.05
CA LEU A 105 9.90 21.62 -5.96
C LEU A 105 9.85 23.14 -5.69
N LYS A 106 8.72 23.80 -5.92
CA LYS A 106 8.51 25.22 -5.65
C LYS A 106 7.85 25.48 -4.28
N ASP A 107 7.68 24.46 -3.44
CA ASP A 107 7.04 24.62 -2.14
C ASP A 107 7.90 25.54 -1.24
N SER A 108 7.23 26.43 -0.51
CA SER A 108 7.84 27.31 0.50
C SER A 108 8.47 26.58 1.69
N ASP A 109 8.28 25.26 1.82
CA ASP A 109 8.80 24.44 2.90
C ASP A 109 10.03 23.63 2.44
N ALA A 110 11.22 23.99 2.94
CA ALA A 110 12.48 23.34 2.57
C ALA A 110 12.45 21.81 2.74
N LEU A 111 11.89 21.31 3.85
CA LEU A 111 11.76 19.86 4.09
C LEU A 111 10.84 19.17 3.08
N THR A 112 9.82 19.86 2.58
CA THR A 112 8.95 19.34 1.51
C THR A 112 9.71 19.28 0.19
N ARG A 113 10.49 20.31 -0.14
CA ARG A 113 11.38 20.32 -1.31
C ARG A 113 12.43 19.21 -1.21
N GLU A 114 13.05 19.03 -0.05
CA GLU A 114 14.05 17.99 0.20
C GLU A 114 13.49 16.59 -0.08
N TYR A 115 12.34 16.23 0.53
CA TYR A 115 11.71 14.93 0.28
C TYR A 115 11.26 14.74 -1.17
N THR A 116 10.90 15.84 -1.84
CA THR A 116 10.53 15.82 -3.26
C THR A 116 11.73 15.49 -4.12
N VAL A 117 12.88 16.13 -3.87
CA VAL A 117 14.15 15.83 -4.57
C VAL A 117 14.55 14.37 -4.35
N GLU A 118 14.50 13.88 -3.10
CA GLU A 118 14.83 12.48 -2.81
C GLU A 118 13.86 11.49 -3.47
N ALA A 119 12.57 11.83 -3.59
CA ALA A 119 11.60 11.00 -4.29
C ALA A 119 11.93 10.92 -5.79
N LEU A 120 12.17 12.07 -6.42
CA LEU A 120 12.52 12.19 -7.83
C LEU A 120 13.83 11.45 -8.16
N ALA A 121 14.82 11.49 -7.26
CA ALA A 121 16.09 10.76 -7.42
C ALA A 121 15.93 9.23 -7.53
N LYS A 122 14.82 8.67 -7.05
CA LYS A 122 14.51 7.24 -7.16
C LYS A 122 13.78 6.87 -8.45
N MET A 123 13.32 7.86 -9.23
CA MET A 123 12.52 7.67 -10.45
C MET A 123 13.41 7.60 -11.70
N VAL A 124 14.35 6.65 -11.68
CA VAL A 124 15.40 6.50 -12.70
C VAL A 124 14.83 6.34 -14.13
N GLY A 125 13.70 5.65 -14.28
CA GLY A 125 13.09 5.38 -15.59
C GLY A 125 12.59 6.62 -16.34
N GLN A 126 12.54 7.78 -15.68
CA GLN A 126 12.13 9.06 -16.28
C GLN A 126 13.15 10.17 -15.96
N ALA A 127 14.42 9.80 -15.80
CA ALA A 127 15.51 10.72 -15.46
C ALA A 127 15.56 11.95 -16.37
N GLU A 128 15.38 11.79 -17.69
CA GLU A 128 15.42 12.89 -18.67
C GLU A 128 14.36 13.97 -18.39
N GLN A 129 13.17 13.58 -17.91
CA GLN A 129 12.10 14.52 -17.56
C GLN A 129 12.40 15.29 -16.26
N VAL A 130 13.16 14.69 -15.35
CA VAL A 130 13.41 15.19 -14.00
C VAL A 130 14.65 16.09 -13.94
N LEU A 131 15.68 15.79 -14.73
CA LEU A 131 16.98 16.47 -14.69
C LEU A 131 16.89 18.01 -14.86
N PRO A 132 16.13 18.57 -15.82
CA PRO A 132 16.06 20.03 -15.98
C PRO A 132 15.50 20.74 -14.75
N ALA A 133 14.54 20.11 -14.07
CA ALA A 133 13.96 20.68 -12.85
C ALA A 133 14.97 20.61 -11.68
N LEU A 134 15.67 19.49 -11.51
CA LEU A 134 16.69 19.37 -10.46
C LEU A 134 17.87 20.33 -10.68
N GLN A 135 18.22 20.64 -11.93
CA GLN A 135 19.23 21.66 -12.25
C GLN A 135 18.86 23.06 -11.74
N GLN A 136 17.58 23.37 -11.60
CA GLN A 136 17.17 24.64 -10.97
C GLN A 136 17.32 24.57 -9.44
N VAL A 137 17.08 23.41 -8.85
CA VAL A 137 17.09 23.19 -7.40
C VAL A 137 18.50 23.18 -6.81
N ILE A 138 19.56 23.03 -7.61
CA ILE A 138 20.94 23.21 -7.10
C ILE A 138 21.22 24.65 -6.64
N HIS A 139 20.36 25.59 -6.99
CA HIS A 139 20.42 27.00 -6.57
C HIS A 139 19.38 27.34 -5.49
N ASP A 140 18.78 26.32 -4.85
CA ASP A 140 17.82 26.51 -3.78
C ASP A 140 18.41 27.33 -2.61
N GLU A 141 17.57 28.09 -1.91
CA GLU A 141 17.97 28.88 -0.74
C GLU A 141 18.50 27.99 0.40
N ASP A 142 17.95 26.77 0.53
CA ASP A 142 18.24 25.83 1.59
C ASP A 142 19.43 24.92 1.21
N GLU A 143 20.41 24.82 2.10
CA GLU A 143 21.64 24.08 1.86
C GLU A 143 21.41 22.57 1.70
N ASP A 144 20.52 21.99 2.51
CA ASP A 144 20.21 20.58 2.43
C ASP A 144 19.50 20.27 1.11
N VAL A 145 18.58 21.13 0.68
CA VAL A 145 17.91 20.98 -0.61
C VAL A 145 18.91 21.03 -1.78
N ARG A 146 19.87 21.99 -1.78
CA ARG A 146 20.94 22.05 -2.81
C ARG A 146 21.81 20.80 -2.82
N ARG A 147 22.20 20.32 -1.64
CA ARG A 147 23.01 19.10 -1.48
C ARG A 147 22.29 17.89 -2.04
N GLN A 148 21.01 17.71 -1.70
CA GLN A 148 20.20 16.61 -2.20
C GLN A 148 19.99 16.69 -3.71
N ALA A 149 19.80 17.89 -4.27
CA ALA A 149 19.64 18.06 -5.72
C ALA A 149 20.90 17.64 -6.47
N SER A 150 22.08 18.00 -5.96
CA SER A 150 23.37 17.61 -6.53
C SER A 150 23.55 16.08 -6.51
N LEU A 151 23.22 15.44 -5.39
CA LEU A 151 23.25 13.97 -5.27
C LEU A 151 22.25 13.29 -6.20
N ALA A 152 21.05 13.85 -6.34
CA ALA A 152 20.00 13.34 -7.22
C ALA A 152 20.43 13.40 -8.70
N ILE A 153 21.01 14.52 -9.14
CA ILE A 153 21.54 14.66 -10.50
C ILE A 153 22.66 13.66 -10.75
N ALA A 154 23.62 13.51 -9.83
CA ALA A 154 24.69 12.53 -9.96
C ALA A 154 24.15 11.11 -10.12
N ARG A 155 23.16 10.72 -9.29
CA ARG A 155 22.52 9.40 -9.36
C ARG A 155 21.78 9.17 -10.67
N LEU A 156 20.99 10.14 -11.13
CA LEU A 156 20.20 10.01 -12.36
C LEU A 156 21.09 9.99 -13.60
N THR A 157 22.12 10.84 -13.65
CA THR A 157 23.08 10.85 -14.77
C THR A 157 23.92 9.58 -14.83
N GLU A 158 24.32 9.02 -13.69
CA GLU A 158 25.02 7.73 -13.65
C GLU A 158 24.13 6.58 -14.13
N ALA A 159 22.85 6.61 -13.76
CA ALA A 159 21.90 5.62 -14.21
C ALA A 159 21.61 5.70 -15.73
N LEU A 160 21.67 6.89 -16.33
CA LEU A 160 21.56 7.07 -17.79
C LEU A 160 22.79 6.57 -18.55
N LYS A 161 23.98 6.65 -17.96
CA LYS A 161 25.22 6.11 -18.54
C LYS A 161 25.30 4.58 -18.47
N SER A 162 24.60 4.00 -17.49
CA SER A 162 24.58 2.55 -17.28
C SER A 162 23.66 1.85 -18.30
N PRO A 163 24.13 0.84 -19.05
CA PRO A 163 23.34 0.15 -20.09
C PRO A 163 22.10 -0.61 -19.56
N ALA A 164 21.91 -0.69 -18.25
CA ALA A 164 20.72 -1.25 -17.61
C ALA A 164 19.41 -0.46 -17.87
N ALA A 165 19.49 0.75 -18.46
CA ALA A 165 18.33 1.58 -18.80
C ALA A 165 17.72 1.32 -20.20
N GLN A 166 18.37 0.52 -21.06
CA GLN A 166 17.88 0.23 -22.42
C GLN A 166 17.04 -1.06 -22.54
N GLY A 167 16.78 -1.77 -21.43
CA GLY A 167 15.91 -2.94 -21.41
C GLY A 167 14.72 -2.72 -20.49
N GLY A 168 13.50 -2.82 -21.01
CA GLY A 168 12.26 -2.67 -20.25
C GLY A 168 12.18 -3.54 -18.99
N LYS A 169 11.52 -2.99 -17.96
CA LYS A 169 11.13 -3.63 -16.67
C LYS A 169 10.47 -5.02 -16.86
N PRO A 170 10.22 -5.79 -15.78
CA PRO A 170 10.79 -5.74 -14.41
C PRO A 170 11.12 -7.14 -13.83
N ALA A 171 11.97 -7.24 -12.80
CA ALA A 171 11.73 -8.16 -11.67
C ALA A 171 12.84 -8.09 -10.61
N ALA A 172 12.37 -8.23 -9.38
CA ALA A 172 12.95 -8.87 -8.21
C ALA A 172 14.34 -9.52 -8.32
N ALA A 173 14.98 -9.54 -7.14
CA ALA A 173 16.17 -10.30 -6.77
C ALA A 173 17.51 -9.62 -7.06
N ALA A 174 17.98 -8.82 -6.09
CA ALA A 174 19.32 -8.97 -5.52
C ALA A 174 19.57 -7.85 -4.49
N ALA A 175 19.25 -8.11 -3.23
CA ALA A 175 19.89 -7.43 -2.11
C ALA A 175 19.95 -8.40 -0.92
N GLN A 176 20.72 -9.47 -1.09
CA GLN A 176 21.27 -10.22 0.03
C GLN A 176 22.78 -10.31 -0.19
N GLN A 177 23.53 -10.04 0.90
CA GLN A 177 24.96 -10.25 1.12
C GLN A 177 25.90 -9.07 0.85
N ALA A 178 26.26 -8.35 1.93
CA ALA A 178 27.63 -8.40 2.49
C ALA A 178 27.68 -7.68 3.87
N SER A 179 27.98 -8.45 4.93
CA SER A 179 28.23 -8.08 6.34
C SER A 179 29.70 -7.59 6.53
N PRO A 180 30.33 -7.52 7.75
CA PRO A 180 29.90 -7.42 9.17
C PRO A 180 30.72 -6.36 9.99
N SER A 181 30.62 -6.40 11.34
CA SER A 181 31.50 -5.77 12.37
C SER A 181 30.95 -4.45 12.95
N SER A 182 30.87 -4.19 14.26
CA SER A 182 31.46 -4.78 15.46
C SER A 182 30.57 -4.51 16.69
N ASN A 183 30.58 -5.41 17.67
CA ASN A 183 30.19 -5.18 19.06
C ASN A 183 31.22 -5.98 19.90
N PRO A 184 31.58 -5.59 21.14
CA PRO A 184 30.61 -5.58 22.25
C PRO A 184 30.87 -4.51 23.35
N ASP A 185 29.85 -4.21 24.16
CA ASP A 185 30.02 -4.24 25.63
C ASP A 185 28.66 -4.38 26.35
N PRO A 186 28.58 -5.06 27.52
CA PRO A 186 27.35 -5.51 28.15
C PRO A 186 26.92 -4.61 29.32
N GLY A 187 25.64 -4.69 29.67
CA GLY A 187 25.17 -4.45 31.03
C GLY A 187 24.18 -3.31 31.20
N LYS A 188 23.06 -3.67 31.84
CA LYS A 188 21.95 -2.85 32.38
C LYS A 188 20.91 -2.45 31.31
N GLY A 189 19.73 -3.05 31.22
CA GLY A 189 18.94 -3.82 32.17
C GLY A 189 17.65 -3.07 32.47
N ALA A 190 16.52 -3.58 31.99
CA ALA A 190 15.25 -3.72 32.72
C ALA A 190 14.04 -3.89 31.77
N ALA A 191 13.49 -5.09 31.82
CA ALA A 191 12.06 -5.38 31.93
C ALA A 191 11.09 -4.93 30.82
N ALA A 192 10.68 -5.89 29.99
CA ALA A 192 9.26 -6.16 29.76
C ALA A 192 9.05 -7.60 29.28
N LEU A 193 8.55 -8.41 30.23
CA LEU A 193 7.88 -9.71 30.14
C LEU A 193 7.86 -10.43 28.78
N ALA A 194 8.58 -11.55 28.75
CA ALA A 194 8.21 -12.74 28.00
C ALA A 194 6.79 -13.19 28.41
N ALA A 195 5.84 -13.09 27.48
CA ALA A 195 4.55 -13.77 27.54
C ALA A 195 4.64 -15.08 26.74
N ALA A 196 4.08 -16.14 27.32
CA ALA A 196 4.33 -17.54 27.02
C ALA A 196 3.92 -18.00 25.59
N PRO A 197 4.61 -19.02 25.02
CA PRO A 197 4.30 -19.60 23.71
C PRO A 197 3.01 -20.45 23.65
N SER A 198 2.20 -20.52 24.71
CA SER A 198 1.00 -21.39 24.76
C SER A 198 -0.25 -20.80 24.09
N GLU A 199 -0.34 -19.47 23.89
CA GLU A 199 -1.55 -18.85 23.30
C GLU A 199 -1.51 -18.76 21.77
N ARG A 200 -0.32 -18.70 21.16
CA ARG A 200 -0.16 -18.58 19.69
C ARG A 200 -0.57 -19.85 18.95
N GLU A 201 -0.28 -21.01 19.53
CA GLU A 201 -0.71 -22.32 19.02
C GLU A 201 -2.25 -22.41 19.00
N SER A 202 -2.93 -21.91 20.05
CA SER A 202 -4.41 -21.91 20.13
C SER A 202 -5.07 -21.02 19.07
N LEU A 203 -4.47 -19.88 18.74
CA LEU A 203 -5.01 -18.97 17.71
C LEU A 203 -4.84 -19.53 16.31
N LEU A 204 -3.72 -20.21 16.03
CA LEU A 204 -3.50 -20.88 14.75
C LEU A 204 -4.44 -22.08 14.58
N GLU A 205 -4.68 -22.89 15.60
CA GLU A 205 -5.69 -23.96 15.52
C GLU A 205 -7.09 -23.42 15.23
N LYS A 206 -7.50 -22.34 15.92
CA LYS A 206 -8.81 -21.71 15.70
C LYS A 206 -8.93 -21.11 14.30
N LEU A 207 -7.88 -20.48 13.78
CA LEU A 207 -7.88 -19.91 12.42
C LEU A 207 -7.91 -21.01 11.35
N THR A 208 -7.14 -22.10 11.55
CA THR A 208 -7.15 -23.24 10.62
C THR A 208 -8.52 -23.93 10.61
N ALA A 209 -9.15 -24.11 11.78
CA ALA A 209 -10.49 -24.67 11.88
C ALA A 209 -11.54 -23.80 11.16
N ILE A 210 -11.46 -22.46 11.30
CA ILE A 210 -12.37 -21.54 10.59
C ILE A 210 -12.19 -21.64 9.07
N VAL A 211 -10.96 -21.75 8.58
CA VAL A 211 -10.69 -21.91 7.13
C VAL A 211 -11.21 -23.25 6.62
N VAL A 212 -10.97 -24.35 7.34
CA VAL A 212 -11.45 -25.69 6.96
C VAL A 212 -12.98 -25.77 6.97
N ILE A 213 -13.64 -25.22 8.00
CA ILE A 213 -15.12 -25.17 8.08
C ILE A 213 -15.70 -24.37 6.91
N ARG A 214 -15.07 -23.24 6.54
CA ARG A 214 -15.52 -22.43 5.39
C ARG A 214 -15.34 -23.16 4.06
N VAL A 215 -14.22 -23.83 3.86
CA VAL A 215 -13.98 -24.64 2.64
C VAL A 215 -14.95 -25.82 2.57
N ALA A 216 -15.20 -26.49 3.70
CA ALA A 216 -16.17 -27.59 3.77
C ALA A 216 -17.60 -27.12 3.47
N LEU A 217 -18.02 -25.97 4.00
CA LEU A 217 -19.34 -25.39 3.71
C LEU A 217 -19.49 -24.99 2.24
N ILE A 218 -18.46 -24.38 1.64
CA ILE A 218 -18.47 -24.02 0.22
C ILE A 218 -18.54 -25.27 -0.68
N ALA A 219 -17.94 -26.39 -0.27
CA ALA A 219 -18.02 -27.64 -1.01
C ALA A 219 -19.35 -28.40 -0.80
N PHE A 220 -19.96 -28.32 0.37
CA PHE A 220 -21.19 -29.07 0.68
C PHE A 220 -22.48 -28.45 0.12
N ILE A 221 -22.52 -27.12 -0.02
CA ILE A 221 -23.70 -26.40 -0.52
C ILE A 221 -24.06 -26.78 -1.98
N PRO A 222 -23.11 -26.89 -2.94
CA PRO A 222 -23.44 -27.32 -4.30
C PRO A 222 -23.77 -28.83 -4.39
N LEU A 223 -23.20 -29.69 -3.53
CA LEU A 223 -23.50 -31.13 -3.56
C LEU A 223 -24.91 -31.46 -3.05
N GLY A 224 -25.39 -30.78 -2.00
CA GLY A 224 -26.76 -30.95 -1.50
C GLY A 224 -27.81 -30.46 -2.50
N PHE A 225 -27.53 -29.35 -3.19
CA PHE A 225 -28.41 -28.78 -4.19
C PHE A 225 -28.51 -29.64 -5.46
N PHE A 226 -27.40 -30.24 -5.91
CA PHE A 226 -27.40 -31.17 -7.05
C PHE A 226 -28.09 -32.51 -6.73
N SER A 227 -27.96 -33.03 -5.50
CA SER A 227 -28.63 -34.27 -5.07
C SER A 227 -30.16 -34.13 -5.05
N LEU A 228 -30.68 -32.97 -4.62
CA LEU A 228 -32.11 -32.68 -4.62
C LEU A 228 -32.68 -32.51 -6.04
N LEU A 229 -31.91 -31.92 -6.95
CA LEU A 229 -32.28 -31.80 -8.37
C LEU A 229 -32.28 -33.16 -9.09
N TYR A 230 -31.43 -34.09 -8.67
CA TYR A 230 -31.38 -35.44 -9.26
C TYR A 230 -32.55 -36.32 -8.81
N LEU A 231 -33.02 -36.17 -7.56
CA LEU A 231 -34.18 -36.90 -7.04
C LEU A 231 -35.53 -36.42 -7.57
N TYR A 232 -35.59 -35.21 -8.15
CA TYR A 232 -36.79 -34.63 -8.77
C TYR A 232 -36.83 -34.79 -10.31
N ARG A 233 -35.85 -35.49 -10.90
CA ARG A 233 -35.85 -35.82 -12.33
C ARG A 233 -36.60 -37.13 -12.54
N GLU A 234 -37.92 -37.06 -12.68
CA GLU A 234 -38.76 -38.22 -12.99
C GLU A 234 -38.31 -38.92 -14.28
N PRO A 235 -38.25 -40.26 -14.32
CA PRO A 235 -38.15 -41.01 -15.56
C PRO A 235 -39.49 -40.93 -16.31
N ARG A 236 -39.44 -40.51 -17.58
CA ARG A 236 -40.59 -40.56 -18.49
C ARG A 236 -41.02 -42.00 -18.78
#